data_AF-A0A0N1DG52-F1
#
_entry.id   AF-A0A0N1DG52-F1
#
_cell.length_a   1.000
_cell.length_b   1.000
_cell.length_c   1.000
_cell.angle_alpha   90.00
_cell.angle_beta   90.00
_cell.angle_gamma   90.00
#
_symmetry.space_group_name_H-M   'P 1'
#
loop_
_entity.id
_entity.type
_entity.pdbx_description
1 polymer ?
#
loop_
_entity_poly.entity_id
_entity_poly.type
_entity_poly.pdbx_seq_one_letter_code
_entity_poly.pdbx_strand_id
1 'polypeptide(L)'
;MLPMKRPRLSAVQALPDYRLALTFIDGQQLTLDLSRDLHAFPGLQPLLVDHAFNSATLGDEGWCVEWPERDIQIGADTLYLDALAQNASDENTRIFIDWRARTGLPLNQAAEALGVSARSITRYSSGREAVPRSLALACLGWDFLQQQANPARAAEETGRYTVTRKP
;
A
#
# COMPACT_ATOMS: atom_id res chain seq x y z
N MET A 1 17.21 13.97 -4.27
CA MET A 1 16.93 13.63 -2.85
C MET A 1 16.42 12.20 -2.77
N LEU A 2 16.90 11.40 -1.82
CA LEU A 2 16.45 10.01 -1.61
C LEU A 2 15.01 9.99 -1.09
N PRO A 3 14.22 8.92 -1.30
CA PRO A 3 12.98 8.72 -0.57
C PRO A 3 13.24 8.79 0.94
N MET A 4 12.32 9.41 1.68
CA MET A 4 12.45 9.54 3.13
C MET A 4 12.52 8.14 3.76
N LYS A 5 13.64 7.85 4.43
CA LYS A 5 13.84 6.55 5.10
C LYS A 5 12.85 6.34 6.26
N ARG A 6 12.35 7.45 6.82
CA ARG A 6 11.35 7.54 7.87
C ARG A 6 10.50 8.80 7.62
N PRO A 7 9.36 8.69 6.93
CA PRO A 7 8.49 9.84 6.68
C PRO A 7 7.99 10.41 8.00
N ARG A 8 8.00 11.74 8.10
CA ARG A 8 7.55 12.50 9.26
C ARG A 8 6.78 13.71 8.76
N LEU A 9 5.62 13.95 9.35
CA LEU A 9 4.75 15.06 9.01
C LEU A 9 5.17 16.31 9.77
N SER A 10 5.12 17.45 9.10
CA SER A 10 5.24 18.78 9.68
C SER A 10 3.87 19.45 9.83
N ALA A 11 2.88 19.06 9.03
CA ALA A 11 1.49 19.48 9.16
C ALA A 11 0.55 18.42 8.58
N VAL A 12 -0.66 18.34 9.14
CA VAL A 12 -1.81 17.62 8.57
C VAL A 12 -3.02 18.54 8.60
N GLN A 13 -3.83 18.49 7.54
CA GLN A 13 -5.11 19.17 7.49
C GLN A 13 -6.17 18.22 6.95
N ALA A 14 -7.28 18.07 7.68
CA ALA A 14 -8.47 17.40 7.18
C ALA A 14 -9.17 18.27 6.13
N LEU A 15 -9.47 17.66 4.98
CA LEU A 15 -10.19 18.22 3.86
C LEU A 15 -11.55 17.52 3.72
N PRO A 16 -12.51 18.10 2.96
CA PRO A 16 -13.77 17.44 2.64
C PRO A 16 -13.57 16.08 1.95
N ASP A 17 -14.59 15.24 2.03
CA ASP A 17 -14.64 13.90 1.42
C ASP A 17 -13.58 12.94 1.97
N TYR A 18 -13.26 13.04 3.27
CA TYR A 18 -12.30 12.16 3.96
C TYR A 18 -10.88 12.21 3.39
N ARG A 19 -10.47 13.41 2.95
CA ARG A 19 -9.14 13.65 2.42
C ARG A 19 -8.22 14.30 3.44
N LEU A 20 -6.94 13.99 3.39
CA LEU A 20 -5.89 14.64 4.18
C LEU A 20 -4.94 15.38 3.25
N ALA A 21 -4.68 16.65 3.54
CA ALA A 21 -3.49 17.33 3.05
C ALA A 21 -2.33 17.06 4.02
N LEU A 22 -1.32 16.34 3.53
CA LEU A 22 -0.14 15.96 4.28
C LEU A 22 1.03 16.84 3.85
N THR A 23 1.68 17.48 4.82
CA THR A 23 2.96 18.17 4.59
C THR A 23 4.05 17.43 5.35
N PHE A 24 5.09 16.99 4.63
CA PHE A 24 6.24 16.29 5.20
C PHE A 24 7.35 17.28 5.58
N ILE A 25 8.25 16.85 6.46
CA ILE A 25 9.38 17.69 6.94
C ILE A 25 10.36 18.09 5.83
N ASP A 26 10.37 17.41 4.68
CA ASP A 26 11.18 17.78 3.52
C ASP A 26 10.49 18.80 2.59
N GLY A 27 9.29 19.27 2.98
CA GLY A 27 8.46 20.21 2.24
C GLY A 27 7.55 19.55 1.20
N GLN A 28 7.60 18.23 1.03
CA GLN A 28 6.68 17.53 0.13
C GLN A 28 5.24 17.65 0.63
N GLN A 29 4.33 18.00 -0.29
CA GLN A 29 2.89 18.07 -0.03
C GLN A 29 2.17 17.03 -0.87
N LEU A 30 1.29 16.27 -0.22
CA LEU A 30 0.62 15.09 -0.78
C LEU A 30 -0.83 15.09 -0.29
N THR A 31 -1.77 14.79 -1.17
CA THR A 31 -3.19 14.67 -0.79
C THR A 31 -3.59 13.20 -0.76
N LEU A 32 -4.15 12.73 0.35
CA LEU A 32 -4.57 11.35 0.51
C LEU A 32 -6.08 11.27 0.70
N ASP A 33 -6.77 10.47 -0.10
CA ASP A 33 -8.17 10.12 0.10
C ASP A 33 -8.28 8.81 0.88
N LEU A 34 -8.88 8.87 2.08
CA LEU A 34 -9.09 7.72 2.96
C LEU A 34 -10.50 7.14 2.85
N SER A 35 -11.39 7.69 2.03
CA SER A 35 -12.80 7.28 1.96
C SER A 35 -12.98 5.77 1.80
N ARG A 36 -12.21 5.15 0.90
CA ARG A 36 -12.23 3.71 0.66
C ARG A 36 -11.80 2.92 1.90
N ASP A 37 -10.73 3.35 2.57
CA ASP A 37 -10.18 2.65 3.73
C ASP A 37 -11.10 2.76 4.94
N LEU A 38 -11.73 3.93 5.15
CA LEU A 38 -12.74 4.12 6.19
C LEU A 38 -13.93 3.16 6.03
N HIS A 39 -14.32 2.86 4.79
CA HIS A 39 -15.39 1.88 4.51
C HIS A 39 -14.91 0.43 4.58
N ALA A 40 -13.66 0.15 4.18
CA ALA A 40 -13.10 -1.20 4.13
C ALA A 40 -12.73 -1.75 5.51
N PHE A 41 -12.26 -0.89 6.43
CA PHE A 41 -11.75 -1.31 7.73
C PHE A 41 -12.70 -0.90 8.86
N PRO A 42 -13.35 -1.88 9.55
CA PRO A 42 -14.30 -1.57 10.63
C PRO A 42 -13.72 -0.71 11.76
N GLY A 43 -12.42 -0.83 12.04
CA GLY A 43 -11.75 -0.02 13.06
C GLY A 43 -11.65 1.47 12.72
N LEU A 44 -11.78 1.85 11.45
CA LEU A 44 -11.72 3.25 11.00
C LEU A 44 -13.11 3.87 10.79
N GLN A 45 -14.16 3.06 10.74
CA GLN A 45 -15.55 3.52 10.58
C GLN A 45 -16.01 4.57 11.60
N PRO A 46 -15.52 4.61 12.87
CA PRO A 46 -15.85 5.69 13.79
C PRO A 46 -15.51 7.10 13.26
N LEU A 47 -14.59 7.22 12.30
CA LEU A 47 -14.24 8.50 11.66
C LEU A 47 -15.31 9.01 10.67
N LEU A 48 -16.21 8.13 10.20
CA LEU A 48 -17.31 8.49 9.30
C LEU A 48 -18.44 9.26 10.02
N VAL A 49 -18.48 9.20 11.35
CA VAL A 49 -19.58 9.69 12.19
C VAL A 49 -19.26 11.07 12.78
N ASP A 50 -20.25 11.94 12.89
CA ASP A 50 -20.19 13.25 13.55
C ASP A 50 -19.01 14.15 13.11
N HIS A 51 -18.59 14.05 11.86
CA HIS A 51 -17.42 14.77 11.35
C HIS A 51 -16.12 14.48 12.14
N ALA A 52 -16.03 13.33 12.81
CA ALA A 52 -14.88 12.93 13.61
C ALA A 52 -13.58 12.98 12.78
N PHE A 53 -13.65 12.65 11.48
CA PHE A 53 -12.50 12.79 10.58
C PHE A 53 -11.83 14.19 10.61
N ASN A 54 -12.61 15.26 10.82
CA ASN A 54 -12.11 16.63 10.79
C ASN A 54 -11.24 16.98 12.01
N SER A 55 -11.24 16.15 13.06
CA SER A 55 -10.39 16.35 14.24
C SER A 55 -8.98 15.75 14.08
N ALA A 56 -8.59 15.37 12.86
CA ALA A 56 -7.26 14.88 12.55
C ALA A 56 -6.19 15.87 13.02
N THR A 57 -5.29 15.40 13.88
CA THR A 57 -4.15 16.17 14.39
C THR A 57 -2.85 15.39 14.19
N LEU A 58 -1.72 16.09 14.20
CA LEU A 58 -0.43 15.43 14.31
C LEU A 58 -0.31 14.79 15.70
N GLY A 59 0.09 13.54 15.72
CA GLY A 59 0.48 12.82 16.92
C GLY A 59 1.97 12.51 16.92
N ASP A 60 2.49 12.13 18.09
CA ASP A 60 3.88 11.72 18.29
C ASP A 60 4.89 12.57 17.49
N GLU A 61 4.87 13.90 17.65
CA GLU A 61 5.83 14.79 16.94
C GLU A 61 5.82 14.66 15.40
N GLY A 62 4.70 14.23 14.80
CA GLY A 62 4.54 14.02 13.36
C GLY A 62 4.86 12.60 12.87
N TRP A 63 5.01 11.63 13.77
CA TRP A 63 5.16 10.21 13.42
C TRP A 63 3.83 9.54 13.04
N CYS A 64 2.71 10.19 13.33
CA CYS A 64 1.37 9.70 13.03
C CYS A 64 0.38 10.86 12.85
N VAL A 65 -0.79 10.51 12.31
CA VAL A 65 -2.01 11.32 12.42
C VAL A 65 -2.93 10.63 13.40
N GLU A 66 -3.51 11.40 14.30
CA GLU A 66 -4.37 10.92 15.38
C GLU A 66 -5.74 11.58 15.35
N TRP A 67 -6.72 10.80 15.81
CA TRP A 67 -8.07 11.24 16.14
C TRP A 67 -8.33 10.90 17.60
N PRO A 68 -7.91 11.76 18.56
CA PRO A 68 -7.86 11.41 19.98
C PRO A 68 -9.20 11.01 20.58
N GLU A 69 -10.29 11.68 20.18
CA GLU A 69 -11.64 11.37 20.66
C GLU A 69 -12.13 9.97 20.26
N ARG A 70 -11.53 9.38 19.22
CA ARG A 70 -11.89 8.06 18.70
C ARG A 70 -10.86 7.00 19.01
N ASP A 71 -9.76 7.37 19.69
CA ASP A 71 -8.62 6.48 19.99
C ASP A 71 -8.07 5.80 18.73
N ILE A 72 -7.96 6.56 17.63
CA ILE A 72 -7.45 6.10 16.34
C ILE A 72 -6.16 6.83 16.00
N GLN A 73 -5.14 6.07 15.61
CA GLN A 73 -3.85 6.56 15.16
C GLN A 73 -3.44 5.83 13.87
N ILE A 74 -2.95 6.58 12.88
CA ILE A 74 -2.38 6.02 11.65
C ILE A 74 -0.95 6.54 11.50
N GLY A 75 0.00 5.61 11.30
CA GLY A 75 1.41 5.93 11.14
C GLY A 75 1.69 6.76 9.88
N ALA A 76 2.62 7.72 9.99
CA ALA A 76 3.04 8.58 8.88
C ALA A 76 3.69 7.80 7.73
N ASP A 77 4.21 6.60 7.99
CA ASP A 77 4.73 5.68 6.98
C ASP A 77 3.64 5.09 6.09
N THR A 78 2.56 4.62 6.70
CA THR A 78 1.38 4.11 5.99
C THR A 78 0.76 5.22 5.15
N LEU A 79 0.49 6.38 5.78
CA LEU A 79 -0.06 7.55 5.08
C LEU A 79 0.82 8.02 3.91
N TYR A 80 2.16 7.98 4.09
CA TYR A 80 3.08 8.36 3.02
C TYR A 80 3.04 7.41 1.83
N LEU A 81 3.00 6.10 2.07
CA LEU A 81 2.93 5.10 0.99
C LEU A 81 1.62 5.19 0.22
N ASP A 82 0.50 5.30 0.92
CA ASP A 82 -0.82 5.43 0.29
C ASP A 82 -0.93 6.76 -0.48
N ALA A 83 -0.40 7.85 0.08
CA ALA A 83 -0.39 9.14 -0.59
C ALA A 83 0.49 9.10 -1.85
N LEU A 84 1.66 8.44 -1.80
CA LEU A 84 2.50 8.28 -2.98
C LEU A 84 1.78 7.48 -4.09
N ALA A 85 1.04 6.44 -3.73
CA ALA A 85 0.29 5.64 -4.70
C ALA A 85 -0.82 6.47 -5.38
N GLN A 86 -1.62 7.19 -4.59
CA GLN A 86 -2.73 7.98 -5.12
C GLN A 86 -2.26 9.19 -5.94
N ASN A 87 -1.13 9.80 -5.57
CA ASN A 87 -0.54 10.95 -6.29
C ASN A 87 0.45 10.53 -7.39
N ALA A 88 0.55 9.24 -7.71
CA ALA A 88 1.40 8.78 -8.80
C ALA A 88 1.01 9.47 -10.11
N SER A 89 2.01 10.00 -10.82
CA SER A 89 1.83 10.76 -12.06
C SER A 89 1.31 9.90 -13.22
N ASP A 90 1.51 8.59 -13.17
CA ASP A 90 1.07 7.64 -14.18
C ASP A 90 0.68 6.28 -13.58
N GLU A 91 -0.08 5.51 -14.36
CA GLU A 91 -0.63 4.20 -13.96
C GLU A 91 0.47 3.19 -13.60
N ASN A 92 1.58 3.15 -14.32
CA ASN A 92 2.64 2.18 -14.04
C ASN A 92 3.30 2.48 -12.70
N THR A 93 3.47 3.77 -12.40
CA THR A 93 4.01 4.21 -11.11
C THR A 93 3.07 3.84 -9.96
N ARG A 94 1.75 4.01 -10.14
CA ARG A 94 0.75 3.56 -9.18
C ARG A 94 0.82 2.05 -8.94
N ILE A 95 0.77 1.25 -10.00
CA ILE A 95 0.84 -0.22 -9.93
C ILE A 95 2.06 -0.68 -9.12
N PHE A 96 3.22 -0.08 -9.37
CA PHE A 96 4.45 -0.45 -8.69
C PHE A 96 4.43 -0.06 -7.21
N ILE A 97 4.00 1.15 -6.86
CA ILE A 97 3.93 1.61 -5.47
C ILE A 97 2.92 0.77 -4.68
N ASP A 98 1.74 0.51 -5.24
CA ASP A 98 0.73 -0.36 -4.65
C ASP A 98 1.26 -1.77 -4.42
N TRP A 99 1.98 -2.33 -5.39
CA TRP A 99 2.60 -3.64 -5.27
C TRP A 99 3.67 -3.66 -4.17
N ARG A 100 4.50 -2.61 -4.06
CA ARG A 100 5.50 -2.47 -2.98
C ARG A 100 4.85 -2.40 -1.60
N ALA A 101 3.78 -1.62 -1.45
CA ALA A 101 3.06 -1.46 -0.20
C ALA A 101 2.36 -2.77 0.21
N ARG A 102 1.60 -3.38 -0.72
CA ARG A 102 0.84 -4.62 -0.48
C ARG A 102 1.73 -5.82 -0.16
N THR A 103 2.83 -6.00 -0.88
CA THR A 103 3.68 -7.18 -0.68
C THR A 103 4.56 -7.08 0.56
N GLY A 104 4.90 -5.87 1.00
CA GLY A 104 5.79 -5.64 2.14
C GLY A 104 7.20 -6.21 1.97
N LEU A 105 7.59 -6.65 0.76
CA LEU A 105 8.86 -7.32 0.55
C LEU A 105 10.05 -6.39 0.85
N PRO A 106 11.12 -6.88 1.48
CA PRO A 106 12.36 -6.10 1.60
C PRO A 106 12.96 -5.86 0.20
N LEU A 107 13.75 -4.80 0.06
CA LEU A 107 14.27 -4.33 -1.24
C LEU A 107 14.93 -5.45 -2.07
N ASN A 108 15.71 -6.31 -1.44
CA ASN A 108 16.40 -7.40 -2.13
C ASN A 108 15.45 -8.49 -2.61
N GLN A 109 14.41 -8.82 -1.83
CA GLN A 109 13.41 -9.82 -2.24
C GLN A 109 12.49 -9.27 -3.34
N ALA A 110 12.17 -7.98 -3.30
CA ALA A 110 11.42 -7.35 -4.40
C ALA A 110 12.23 -7.27 -5.70
N ALA A 111 13.54 -7.02 -5.58
CA ALA A 111 14.47 -7.05 -6.70
C ALA A 111 14.52 -8.46 -7.33
N GLU A 112 14.62 -9.50 -6.51
CA GLU A 112 14.57 -10.90 -6.93
C GLU A 112 13.22 -11.25 -7.59
N ALA A 113 12.10 -10.90 -6.94
CA ALA A 113 10.75 -11.16 -7.43
C ALA A 113 10.47 -10.59 -8.83
N LEU A 114 11.00 -9.39 -9.12
CA LEU A 114 10.78 -8.69 -10.38
C LEU A 114 11.94 -8.87 -11.37
N GLY A 115 13.00 -9.59 -11.00
CA GLY A 115 14.18 -9.81 -11.85
C GLY A 115 14.97 -8.52 -12.17
N VAL A 116 15.05 -7.59 -11.22
CA VAL A 116 15.75 -6.30 -11.40
C VAL A 116 16.75 -6.04 -10.27
N SER A 117 17.54 -4.97 -10.37
CA SER A 117 18.45 -4.58 -9.28
C SER A 117 17.72 -3.92 -8.11
N ALA A 118 18.23 -4.10 -6.88
CA ALA A 118 17.75 -3.35 -5.70
C ALA A 118 17.80 -1.82 -5.91
N ARG A 119 18.75 -1.32 -6.71
CA ARG A 119 18.82 0.09 -7.12
C ARG A 119 17.62 0.53 -7.94
N SER A 120 17.11 -0.33 -8.82
CA SER A 120 15.89 -0.06 -9.60
C SER A 120 14.66 0.01 -8.70
N ILE A 121 14.55 -0.91 -7.73
CA ILE A 121 13.46 -0.87 -6.74
C ILE A 121 13.49 0.44 -5.96
N THR A 122 14.65 0.83 -5.42
CA THR A 122 14.79 2.07 -4.65
C THR A 122 14.48 3.32 -5.47
N ARG A 123 14.94 3.35 -6.74
CA ARG A 123 14.70 4.46 -7.67
C ARG A 123 13.22 4.79 -7.77
N TYR A 124 12.43 3.76 -8.08
CA TYR A 124 11.00 3.93 -8.37
C TYR A 124 10.12 3.97 -7.12
N SER A 125 10.59 3.46 -5.97
CA SER A 125 9.80 3.44 -4.72
C SER A 125 9.46 4.84 -4.18
N SER A 126 10.11 5.89 -4.68
CA SER A 126 9.82 7.27 -4.29
C SER A 126 8.65 7.91 -5.06
N GLY A 127 8.18 7.29 -6.15
CA GLY A 127 7.20 7.87 -7.06
C GLY A 127 7.68 9.08 -7.87
N ARG A 128 8.95 9.51 -7.71
CA ARG A 128 9.51 10.69 -8.40
C ARG A 128 9.93 10.41 -9.84
N GLU A 129 10.33 9.17 -10.12
CA GLU A 129 10.71 8.72 -11.46
C GLU A 129 9.61 7.80 -12.00
N ALA A 130 9.20 8.04 -13.24
CA ALA A 130 8.16 7.24 -13.89
C ALA A 130 8.60 5.78 -14.03
N VAL A 131 7.70 4.87 -13.64
CA VAL A 131 7.97 3.43 -13.70
C VAL A 131 7.86 2.92 -15.14
N PRO A 132 8.86 2.17 -15.64
CA PRO A 132 8.76 1.54 -16.94
C PRO A 132 7.59 0.55 -17.00
N ARG A 133 6.85 0.56 -18.12
CA ARG A 133 5.73 -0.37 -18.34
C ARG A 133 6.11 -1.83 -18.12
N SER A 134 7.33 -2.23 -18.50
CA SER A 134 7.83 -3.60 -18.28
C SER A 134 7.88 -3.97 -16.81
N LEU A 135 8.25 -3.03 -15.93
CA LEU A 135 8.32 -3.27 -14.49
C LEU A 135 6.92 -3.36 -13.87
N ALA A 136 5.99 -2.49 -14.26
CA ALA A 136 4.60 -2.57 -13.81
C ALA A 136 3.92 -3.88 -14.23
N LEU A 137 4.14 -4.32 -15.49
CA LEU A 137 3.65 -5.62 -15.96
C LEU A 137 4.29 -6.78 -15.19
N ALA A 138 5.56 -6.69 -14.80
CA ALA A 138 6.21 -7.69 -13.96
C ALA A 138 5.55 -7.77 -12.55
N CYS A 139 5.16 -6.64 -11.95
CA CYS A 139 4.40 -6.64 -10.69
C CYS A 139 3.08 -7.38 -10.83
N LEU A 140 2.29 -7.06 -11.86
CA LEU A 140 1.02 -7.73 -12.14
C LEU A 140 1.21 -9.23 -12.42
N GLY A 141 2.21 -9.58 -13.21
CA GLY A 141 2.55 -10.98 -13.52
C GLY A 141 2.96 -11.76 -12.29
N TRP A 142 3.74 -11.15 -11.39
CA TRP A 142 4.13 -11.77 -10.13
C TRP A 142 2.90 -12.05 -9.25
N ASP A 143 2.00 -11.07 -9.06
CA ASP A 143 0.76 -11.28 -8.29
C ASP A 143 -0.10 -12.41 -8.87
N PHE A 144 -0.25 -12.45 -10.18
CA PHE A 144 -1.01 -13.49 -10.88
C PHE A 144 -0.41 -14.89 -10.66
N LEU A 145 0.92 -15.01 -10.65
CA LEU A 145 1.59 -16.27 -10.36
C LEU A 145 1.42 -16.68 -8.90
N GLN A 146 1.48 -15.75 -7.95
CA GLN A 146 1.28 -16.03 -6.53
C GLN A 146 -0.16 -16.47 -6.23
N GLN A 147 -1.16 -15.88 -6.88
CA GLN A 147 -2.56 -16.30 -6.77
C GLN A 147 -2.77 -17.73 -7.29
N GLN A 148 -2.11 -18.10 -8.39
CA GLN A 148 -2.18 -19.47 -8.92
C GLN A 148 -1.41 -20.49 -8.08
N ALA A 149 -0.26 -20.09 -7.51
CA ALA A 149 0.56 -20.91 -6.65
C ALA A 149 -0.04 -21.09 -5.25
N ASN A 150 -1.04 -20.28 -4.89
CA ASN A 150 -1.84 -20.44 -3.68
C ASN A 150 -3.22 -21.04 -4.02
N PRO A 151 -3.30 -22.32 -4.40
CA PRO A 151 -4.59 -22.90 -4.59
C PRO A 151 -5.12 -23.32 -3.22
N ALA A 152 -6.34 -22.91 -2.92
CA ALA A 152 -7.33 -23.88 -2.48
C ALA A 152 -7.48 -24.93 -3.59
N ARG A 153 -6.42 -25.74 -3.80
CA ARG A 153 -6.52 -26.97 -4.56
C ARG A 153 -7.18 -27.87 -3.54
N ALA A 154 -8.51 -27.86 -3.55
CA ALA A 154 -9.22 -29.12 -3.38
C ALA A 154 -8.40 -30.10 -4.21
N ALA A 155 -7.69 -30.99 -3.52
CA ALA A 155 -6.95 -32.05 -4.16
C ALA A 155 -7.89 -32.59 -5.23
N GLU A 156 -7.48 -32.53 -6.49
CA GLU A 156 -8.18 -33.21 -7.56
C GLU A 156 -8.60 -34.56 -6.99
N GLU A 157 -9.89 -34.91 -7.12
CA GLU A 157 -10.38 -36.20 -6.67
C GLU A 157 -9.40 -37.23 -7.18
N THR A 158 -8.64 -37.84 -6.27
CA THR A 158 -7.68 -38.87 -6.61
C THR A 158 -8.50 -39.91 -7.33
N GLY A 159 -8.35 -39.97 -8.66
CA GLY A 159 -8.97 -40.96 -9.51
C GLY A 159 -8.60 -42.30 -8.93
N ARG A 160 -9.52 -42.86 -8.14
CA ARG A 160 -9.33 -44.14 -7.48
C ARG A 160 -9.09 -45.12 -8.60
N TYR A 161 -7.87 -45.63 -8.72
CA TYR A 161 -7.65 -46.89 -9.41
C TYR A 161 -8.49 -47.94 -8.67
N THR A 162 -9.68 -48.23 -9.19
CA THR A 162 -10.44 -49.40 -8.79
C THR A 162 -9.70 -50.61 -9.29
N VAL A 163 -8.92 -51.24 -8.41
CA VAL A 163 -8.38 -52.58 -8.65
C VAL A 163 -9.55 -53.55 -8.59
N THR A 164 -10.13 -53.86 -9.73
CA THR A 164 -11.05 -55.00 -9.86
C THR A 164 -10.26 -56.29 -9.64
N ARG A 165 -10.42 -56.91 -8.47
CA ARG A 165 -10.00 -58.31 -8.29
C ARG A 165 -11.03 -59.20 -8.97
N LYS A 166 -10.56 -60.10 -9.84
CA LYS A 166 -11.38 -61.17 -10.45
C LYS A 166 -11.86 -62.15 -9.35
N PRO A 167 -13.04 -62.78 -9.54
CA PRO A 167 -13.61 -63.71 -8.57
C PRO A 167 -12.81 -65.01 -8.45
#